data_AF-A0A2M8P8E9-F1
#
_entry.id   AF-A0A2M8P8E9-F1
#
_cell.length_a   1.000
_cell.length_b   1.000
_cell.length_c   1.000
_cell.angle_alpha   90.00
_cell.angle_beta   90.00
_cell.angle_gamma   90.00
#
_symmetry.space_group_name_H-M   'P 1'
#
loop_
_entity.id
_entity.type
_entity.pdbx_description
1 polymer ?
#
loop_
_entity_poly.entity_id
_entity_poly.type
_entity_poly.pdbx_seq_one_letter_code
_entity_poly.pdbx_strand_id
1 'polypeptide(L)'
;MNGNSFVDLPAIVIVPGDEEETDGPDPFKQCKMTVFLDAYFVNDTDDPEKTDTYLNRLQGDIKKALLLDHTRGGYAIDTNILGTTPFETVDGQHYAGITIEVEILYQHLRLDPGVSA
;
A
#
# COMPACT_ATOMS: atom_id res chain seq x y z
N MET A 1 12.90 -23.80 0.82
CA MET A 1 12.32 -22.67 0.06
C MET A 1 10.99 -22.36 0.72
N ASN A 2 10.88 -21.24 1.43
CA ASN A 2 9.59 -20.78 1.95
C ASN A 2 8.92 -20.02 0.80
N GLY A 3 8.18 -20.74 -0.03
CA GLY A 3 7.39 -20.16 -1.11
C GLY A 3 6.05 -19.66 -0.57
N ASN A 4 5.53 -18.58 -1.17
CA ASN A 4 4.17 -18.12 -0.93
C ASN A 4 3.19 -19.26 -1.23
N SER A 5 2.28 -19.56 -0.30
CA SER A 5 1.19 -20.51 -0.53
C SER A 5 0.11 -19.87 -1.41
N PHE A 6 -0.77 -20.67 -2.00
CA PHE A 6 -2.03 -20.15 -2.52
C PHE A 6 -2.75 -19.42 -1.38
N VAL A 7 -2.99 -18.12 -1.55
CA VAL A 7 -3.69 -17.27 -0.58
C VAL A 7 -5.17 -17.32 -0.90
N ASP A 8 -6.01 -17.41 0.13
CA ASP A 8 -7.45 -17.21 -0.01
C ASP A 8 -7.71 -15.76 -0.45
N LEU A 9 -8.34 -15.58 -1.61
CA LEU A 9 -8.72 -14.26 -2.10
C LEU A 9 -10.07 -13.85 -1.48
N PRO A 10 -10.29 -12.57 -1.16
CA PRO A 10 -9.42 -11.41 -1.46
C PRO A 10 -8.20 -11.27 -0.55
N ALA A 11 -7.09 -10.75 -1.10
CA ALA A 11 -5.85 -10.51 -0.38
C ALA A 11 -5.24 -9.15 -0.73
N ILE A 12 -4.50 -8.55 0.20
CA ILE A 12 -3.66 -7.38 -0.05
C ILE A 12 -2.21 -7.76 0.22
N VAL A 13 -1.34 -7.57 -0.78
CA VAL A 13 0.10 -7.73 -0.64
C VAL A 13 0.72 -6.35 -0.46
N ILE A 14 1.57 -6.22 0.56
CA ILE A 14 2.31 -4.98 0.84
C ILE A 14 3.70 -5.15 0.24
N VAL A 15 4.04 -4.29 -0.72
CA VAL A 15 5.32 -4.31 -1.43
C VAL A 15 6.07 -3.02 -1.13
N PRO A 16 7.28 -3.09 -0.55
CA PRO A 16 8.10 -1.90 -0.37
C PRO A 16 8.56 -1.38 -1.74
N GLY A 17 8.46 -0.07 -1.94
CA GLY A 17 9.02 0.66 -3.06
C GLY A 17 10.37 1.28 -2.71
N ASP A 18 10.68 2.38 -3.40
CA ASP A 18 11.91 3.13 -3.15
C ASP A 18 11.82 3.96 -1.86
N GLU A 19 12.99 4.24 -1.28
CA GLU A 19 13.15 5.11 -0.12
C GLU A 19 14.20 6.19 -0.43
N GLU A 20 13.84 7.44 -0.16
CA GLU A 20 14.73 8.60 -0.26
C GLU A 20 14.95 9.21 1.12
N GLU A 21 16.23 9.43 1.47
CA GLU A 21 16.63 10.12 2.70
C GLU A 21 17.21 11.49 2.37
N THR A 22 16.75 12.52 3.09
CA THR A 22 17.23 13.89 2.97
C THR A 22 17.56 14.49 4.33
N ASP A 23 18.34 15.57 4.34
CA ASP A 23 18.67 16.28 5.58
C ASP A 23 17.44 17.00 6.13
N GLY A 24 16.94 16.51 7.28
CA GLY A 24 15.95 17.19 8.10
C GLY A 24 16.60 18.15 9.11
N PRO A 25 15.78 18.84 9.93
CA PRO A 25 16.27 19.67 11.04
C PRO A 25 17.14 18.84 11.98
N ASP A 26 18.31 19.35 12.38
CA ASP A 26 19.16 18.68 13.38
C ASP A 26 18.35 18.42 14.67
N PRO A 27 18.37 17.18 15.24
CA PRO A 27 19.25 16.04 14.95
C PRO A 27 18.69 14.96 13.99
N PHE A 28 17.66 15.27 13.21
CA PHE A 28 16.89 14.30 12.43
C PHE A 28 17.33 14.18 10.97
N LYS A 29 17.00 13.03 10.38
CA LYS A 29 16.92 12.76 8.95
C LYS A 29 15.46 12.62 8.57
N GLN A 30 15.11 13.10 7.38
CA GLN A 30 13.76 13.00 6.84
C GLN A 30 13.75 11.96 5.73
N CYS A 31 12.83 11.01 5.82
CA CYS A 31 12.71 9.89 4.91
C CYS A 31 11.36 9.91 4.20
N LYS A 32 11.38 9.57 2.92
CA LYS A 32 10.20 9.31 2.10
C LYS A 32 10.26 7.88 1.60
N MET A 33 9.31 7.06 2.00
CA MET A 33 9.20 5.67 1.56
C MET A 33 7.95 5.51 0.72
N THR A 34 8.10 4.93 -0.47
CA THR A 34 6.96 4.47 -1.25
C THR A 34 6.58 3.05 -0.84
N VAL A 35 5.30 2.78 -0.68
CA VAL A 35 4.74 1.45 -0.41
C VAL A 35 3.59 1.21 -1.39
N PHE A 36 3.59 0.04 -2.01
CA PHE A 36 2.51 -0.41 -2.89
C PHE A 36 1.62 -1.40 -2.15
N LEU A 37 0.31 -1.20 -2.23
CA LEU A 37 -0.70 -2.13 -1.75
C LEU A 37 -1.38 -2.76 -2.96
N ASP A 38 -1.01 -3.99 -3.27
CA ASP A 38 -1.60 -4.76 -4.36
C ASP A 38 -2.77 -5.55 -3.81
N ALA A 39 -3.99 -5.05 -4.07
CA ALA A 39 -5.22 -5.72 -3.70
C ALA A 39 -5.67 -6.66 -4.82
N TYR A 40 -5.85 -7.92 -4.50
CA TYR A 40 -6.26 -8.99 -5.40
C TYR A 40 -7.66 -9.49 -5.05
N PHE A 41 -8.49 -9.69 -6.07
CA PHE A 41 -9.85 -10.19 -5.94
C PHE A 41 -10.22 -11.12 -7.10
N VAL A 42 -11.08 -12.09 -6.83
CA VAL A 42 -11.71 -12.95 -7.84
C VAL A 42 -13.19 -12.66 -7.82
N ASN A 43 -13.74 -12.28 -8.96
CA ASN A 43 -15.19 -12.20 -9.14
C ASN A 43 -15.69 -13.52 -9.73
N ASP A 44 -16.81 -14.02 -9.24
CA ASP A 44 -17.48 -15.16 -9.87
C ASP A 44 -18.12 -14.68 -11.19
N THR A 45 -18.09 -15.53 -12.22
CA THR A 45 -18.77 -15.27 -13.49
C THR A 45 -20.29 -15.11 -13.33
N ASP A 46 -20.86 -15.71 -12.28
CA ASP A 46 -22.30 -15.61 -11.99
C ASP A 46 -22.64 -14.45 -11.02
N ASP A 47 -21.68 -13.63 -10.62
CA ASP A 47 -21.94 -12.48 -9.73
C ASP A 47 -22.72 -11.37 -10.49
N PRO A 48 -23.89 -10.92 -9.98
CA PRO A 48 -24.66 -9.83 -10.58
C PRO A 48 -23.95 -8.46 -10.51
N GLU A 49 -22.98 -8.27 -9.61
CA GLU A 49 -22.21 -7.04 -9.51
C GLU A 49 -20.99 -7.06 -10.44
N LYS A 50 -20.83 -5.98 -11.23
CA LYS A 50 -19.68 -5.79 -12.10
C LYS A 50 -18.40 -5.67 -11.26
N THR A 51 -17.33 -6.30 -11.71
CA THR A 51 -15.98 -6.25 -11.09
C THR A 51 -15.54 -4.82 -10.77
N ASP A 52 -15.78 -3.87 -11.68
CA ASP A 52 -15.45 -2.44 -11.46
C ASP A 52 -16.13 -1.86 -10.21
N THR A 53 -17.36 -2.28 -9.91
CA THR A 53 -18.10 -1.80 -8.74
C THR A 53 -17.41 -2.24 -7.45
N TYR A 54 -16.98 -3.51 -7.40
CA TYR A 54 -16.21 -4.03 -6.28
C TYR A 54 -14.85 -3.35 -6.15
N LEU A 55 -14.10 -3.20 -7.24
CA LEU A 55 -12.79 -2.55 -7.22
C LEU A 55 -12.89 -1.10 -6.71
N ASN A 56 -13.89 -0.35 -7.15
CA ASN A 56 -14.12 1.02 -6.68
C ASN A 56 -14.48 1.08 -5.18
N ARG A 57 -15.29 0.14 -4.67
CA ARG A 57 -15.62 0.06 -3.24
C ARG A 57 -14.39 -0.30 -2.42
N LEU A 58 -13.67 -1.35 -2.81
CA LEU A 58 -12.45 -1.81 -2.14
C LEU A 58 -11.38 -0.70 -2.10
N GLN A 59 -11.16 -0.02 -3.22
CA GLN A 59 -10.28 1.15 -3.29
C GLN A 59 -10.71 2.24 -2.31
N GLY A 60 -12.01 2.55 -2.25
CA GLY A 60 -12.55 3.55 -1.33
C GLY A 60 -12.33 3.18 0.13
N ASP A 61 -12.53 1.91 0.47
CA ASP A 61 -12.39 1.42 1.85
C ASP A 61 -10.91 1.35 2.28
N ILE A 62 -10.00 0.91 1.40
CA ILE A 62 -8.55 0.95 1.68
C ILE A 62 -8.08 2.40 1.87
N LYS A 63 -8.48 3.32 0.98
CA LYS A 63 -8.12 4.75 1.11
C LYS A 63 -8.59 5.33 2.44
N LYS A 64 -9.82 5.05 2.86
CA LYS A 64 -10.35 5.50 4.17
C LYS A 64 -9.59 4.87 5.33
N ALA A 65 -9.33 3.56 5.30
CA ALA A 65 -8.61 2.86 6.36
C ALA A 65 -7.17 3.39 6.51
N LEU A 66 -6.50 3.66 5.39
CA LEU A 66 -5.18 4.28 5.38
C LEU A 66 -5.23 5.68 6.00
N LEU A 67 -6.14 6.54 5.55
CA LEU A 67 -6.17 7.94 5.97
C LEU A 67 -6.83 8.18 7.32
N LEU A 68 -7.47 7.16 7.91
CA LEU A 68 -7.97 7.20 9.29
C LEU A 68 -6.83 7.49 10.29
N ASP A 69 -5.65 6.94 10.01
CA ASP A 69 -4.42 7.17 10.78
C ASP A 69 -3.25 7.42 9.81
N HIS A 70 -3.16 8.68 9.37
CA HIS A 70 -2.10 9.13 8.47
C HIS A 70 -0.72 9.20 9.16
N THR A 71 -0.66 9.18 10.50
CA THR A 71 0.60 9.17 11.26
C THR A 71 1.06 7.75 11.61
N ARG A 72 0.30 6.72 11.24
CA ARG A 72 0.65 5.30 11.44
C ARG A 72 1.00 4.99 12.90
N GLY A 73 0.17 5.44 13.84
CA GLY A 73 0.42 5.26 15.27
C GLY A 73 1.55 6.15 15.80
N GLY A 74 1.85 7.26 15.11
CA GLY A 74 2.92 8.20 15.45
C GLY A 74 4.29 7.85 14.86
N TYR A 75 4.41 6.78 14.08
CA TYR A 75 5.66 6.41 13.41
C TYR A 75 5.94 7.19 12.12
N ALA A 76 4.89 7.75 11.52
CA ALA A 76 4.98 8.61 10.35
C ALA A 76 4.63 10.05 10.74
N ILE A 77 5.33 11.00 10.13
CA ILE A 77 4.95 12.41 10.10
C ILE A 77 3.64 12.54 9.32
N ASP A 78 3.56 11.89 8.16
CA ASP A 78 2.38 11.89 7.32
C ASP A 78 2.34 10.68 6.36
N THR A 79 1.16 10.38 5.82
CA THR A 79 0.99 9.36 4.79
C THR A 79 0.08 9.88 3.68
N ASN A 80 0.60 9.89 2.46
CA ASN A 80 -0.11 10.35 1.27
C ASN A 80 -0.41 9.19 0.32
N ILE A 81 -1.51 9.30 -0.42
CA ILE A 81 -1.84 8.37 -1.50
C ILE A 81 -1.44 9.05 -2.81
N LEU A 82 -0.43 8.50 -3.49
CA LEU A 82 0.12 9.07 -4.72
C LEU A 82 -0.73 8.72 -5.94
N GLY A 83 -1.24 7.49 -5.98
CA GLY A 83 -1.94 6.99 -7.15
C GLY A 83 -2.65 5.67 -6.91
N THR A 84 -3.51 5.32 -7.85
CA THR A 84 -4.14 4.00 -7.90
C THR A 84 -4.29 3.53 -9.33
N THR A 85 -3.83 2.33 -9.62
CA THR A 85 -3.83 1.76 -10.97
C THR A 85 -4.49 0.39 -10.94
N PRO A 86 -5.63 0.18 -11.63
CA PRO A 86 -6.18 -1.16 -11.78
C PRO A 86 -5.26 -2.00 -12.66
N PHE A 87 -5.20 -3.29 -12.40
CA PHE A 87 -4.54 -4.25 -13.28
C PHE A 87 -5.43 -5.46 -13.50
N GLU A 88 -5.41 -5.94 -14.74
CA GLU A 88 -5.98 -7.22 -15.12
C GLU A 88 -4.82 -8.17 -15.36
N THR A 89 -4.96 -9.42 -14.94
CA THR A 89 -3.95 -10.42 -15.26
C THR A 89 -3.98 -10.85 -16.71
N VAL A 90 -2.79 -11.18 -17.20
CA VAL A 90 -2.56 -11.80 -18.51
C VAL A 90 -3.10 -13.24 -18.53
N ASP A 91 -3.37 -13.74 -19.75
CA ASP A 91 -3.98 -15.02 -20.10
C ASP A 91 -3.81 -16.17 -19.07
N GLY A 92 -4.95 -16.66 -18.56
CA GLY A 92 -5.03 -17.86 -17.71
C GLY A 92 -5.19 -17.61 -16.21
N GLN A 93 -5.21 -16.35 -15.77
CA GLN A 93 -5.48 -15.96 -14.38
C GLN A 93 -6.82 -15.22 -14.28
N HIS A 94 -7.69 -15.69 -13.37
CA HIS A 94 -9.04 -15.15 -13.16
C HIS A 94 -9.10 -14.09 -12.04
N TYR A 95 -8.04 -13.31 -11.84
CA TYR A 95 -8.04 -12.27 -10.82
C TYR A 95 -7.89 -10.87 -11.42
N ALA A 96 -8.60 -9.93 -10.81
CA ALA A 96 -8.44 -8.51 -11.05
C ALA A 96 -7.89 -7.87 -9.79
N GLY A 97 -7.29 -6.70 -9.93
CA GLY A 97 -6.74 -6.02 -8.78
C GLY A 97 -6.57 -4.53 -8.97
N ILE A 98 -6.15 -3.91 -7.89
CA ILE A 98 -5.77 -2.51 -7.87
C ILE A 98 -4.51 -2.34 -7.05
N THR A 99 -3.51 -1.69 -7.64
CA THR A 99 -2.32 -1.23 -6.95
C THR A 99 -2.60 0.16 -6.41
N ILE A 100 -2.40 0.34 -5.11
CA ILE A 100 -2.48 1.65 -4.44
C ILE A 100 -1.07 2.05 -4.03
N GLU A 101 -0.59 3.18 -4.55
CA GLU A 101 0.73 3.73 -4.24
C GLU A 101 0.61 4.73 -3.09
N VAL A 102 1.40 4.52 -2.06
CA VAL A 102 1.38 5.26 -0.80
C VAL A 102 2.77 5.82 -0.54
N GLU A 103 2.87 7.12 -0.23
CA GLU A 103 4.08 7.75 0.28
C GLU A 103 3.96 7.87 1.80
N ILE A 104 4.94 7.36 2.53
CA ILE A 104 5.06 7.51 3.97
C ILE A 104 6.23 8.46 4.24
N LEU A 105 5.92 9.58 4.87
CA LEU A 105 6.91 10.52 5.36
C LEU A 105 7.20 10.23 6.82
N TYR A 106 8.46 9.98 7.16
CA TYR A 106 8.90 9.79 8.54
C TYR A 106 10.27 10.40 8.78
N GLN A 107 10.73 10.33 10.02
CA GLN A 107 12.04 10.80 10.42
C GLN A 107 12.67 9.84 11.43
N HIS A 108 14.00 9.83 11.45
CA HIS A 108 14.78 9.12 12.46
C HIS A 108 15.96 9.97 12.92
N LEU A 109 16.58 9.59 14.04
CA LEU A 109 17.80 10.26 14.50
C LEU A 109 18.95 9.96 13.55
N ARG A 110 19.76 10.99 13.23
CA ARG A 110 20.98 10.85 12.41
C ARG A 110 21.95 9.80 12.97
N LEU A 111 22.06 9.77 14.29
CA LEU A 111 23.01 8.91 15.00
C LEU A 111 22.39 7.58 15.43
N ASP A 112 21.08 7.40 15.25
CA ASP A 112 20.36 6.17 15.59
C ASP A 112 19.14 5.98 14.67
N PRO A 113 19.35 5.40 13.47
CA PRO A 113 18.28 5.22 12.48
C PRO A 113 17.24 4.16 12.88
N GLY A 114 17.50 3.37 13.93
CA GLY A 114 16.53 2.40 14.47
C GLY A 114 15.41 3.04 15.29
N VAL A 115 15.53 4.32 15.62
CA VAL A 115 14.55 5.08 16.40
C VAL A 115 13.85 6.08 15.48
N SER A 116 12.61 5.74 15.11
CA SER A 116 11.65 6.69 14.54
C SER A 116 11.30 7.75 15.60
N ALA A 117 11.33 9.02 15.23
CA ALA A 117 11.10 10.15 16.14
C ALA A 117 9.73 10.79 16.01
#